data_AF-A0A9E1IBD1-F1
#
_entry.id   AF-A0A9E1IBD1-F1
#
_cell.length_a   1.000
_cell.length_b   1.000
_cell.length_c   1.000
_cell.angle_alpha   90.00
_cell.angle_beta   90.00
_cell.angle_gamma   90.00
#
_symmetry.space_group_name_H-M   'P 1'
#
loop_
_entity.id
_entity.type
_entity.pdbx_description
1 polymer ?
#
loop_
_entity_poly.entity_id
_entity_poly.type
_entity_poly.pdbx_seq_one_letter_code
_entity_poly.pdbx_strand_id
1 'polypeptide(L)'
;MTGRLIATAMEVLRERGSEDPGAHIVVFRWGRSHFYDQLLIRKTPWTKESLEAVHLWLAKLPVAEREIETPFPCNTELFWAPDRTDLDNRMAKLIRGEFTGWADIVHTPITDDKPFPFDVRLNRGSLHNALYILLGMSTVLIFVPLIVIVVRTKVPRQELVAPICIAAVLGLGYLLIEVVFMQHLQILLGSPVFTFVVVLGGMLASSGLGGLLSRPGGKFWTVGLVVLPLWLGAQIWIVPWVNQVALQGSLFVRLLGTFAIVGPCAFLMGLPLPSVMELAKRKFGAEFAALLYGVNGGLASFGMVASFHFSVRYGFSGTYLVGCGLYLVGSTLLLLFAKLARP
;
A
#
# COMPACT_ATOMS: atom_id res chain seq x y z
N MET A 1 17.37 -0.98 7.98
CA MET A 1 16.90 0.07 7.06
C MET A 1 18.04 0.49 6.12
N THR A 2 19.17 0.95 6.66
CA THR A 2 20.35 1.46 5.92
C THR A 2 20.80 0.55 4.77
N GLY A 3 20.93 -0.76 5.02
CA GLY A 3 21.30 -1.71 3.96
C GLY A 3 20.34 -1.73 2.76
N ARG A 4 19.03 -1.62 2.98
CA ARG A 4 18.05 -1.52 1.88
C ARG A 4 18.17 -0.20 1.13
N LEU A 5 18.42 0.91 1.84
CA LEU A 5 18.66 2.21 1.19
C LEU A 5 19.93 2.21 0.33
N ILE A 6 21.01 1.59 0.83
CA ILE A 6 22.25 1.41 0.06
C ILE A 6 21.97 0.56 -1.19
N ALA A 7 21.28 -0.57 -1.04
CA ALA A 7 20.93 -1.42 -2.17
C ALA A 7 20.07 -0.69 -3.21
N THR A 8 19.07 0.09 -2.78
CA THR A 8 18.30 0.97 -3.68
C THR A 8 19.19 1.98 -4.39
N ALA A 9 20.08 2.66 -3.67
CA ALA A 9 20.98 3.64 -4.26
C ALA A 9 21.91 3.01 -5.31
N MET A 10 22.48 1.84 -4.99
CA MET A 10 23.33 1.09 -5.91
C MET A 10 22.59 0.68 -7.18
N GLU A 11 21.35 0.17 -7.03
CA GLU A 11 20.54 -0.23 -8.18
C GLU A 11 20.22 0.95 -9.10
N VAL A 12 19.77 2.07 -8.53
CA VAL A 12 19.48 3.30 -9.29
C VAL A 12 20.73 3.83 -10.00
N LEU A 13 21.91 3.72 -9.38
CA LEU A 13 23.18 4.14 -10.00
C LEU A 13 23.56 3.22 -11.17
N ARG A 14 23.33 1.91 -11.05
CA ARG A 14 23.54 0.93 -12.14
C ARG A 14 22.59 1.18 -13.31
N GLU A 15 21.30 1.39 -13.04
CA GLU A 15 20.30 1.73 -14.06
C GLU A 15 20.66 3.02 -14.82
N ARG A 16 21.39 3.93 -14.17
CA ARG A 16 21.92 5.16 -14.77
C ARG A 16 23.27 5.00 -15.46
N GLY A 17 23.81 3.78 -15.55
CA GLY A 17 25.04 3.46 -16.27
C GLY A 17 26.33 3.58 -15.46
N SER A 18 26.28 3.63 -14.12
CA SER A 18 27.50 3.58 -13.31
C SER A 18 28.05 2.16 -13.21
N GLU A 19 29.30 1.96 -13.66
CA GLU A 19 30.02 0.68 -13.54
C GLU A 19 30.47 0.39 -12.10
N ASP A 20 30.76 1.44 -11.32
CA ASP A 20 31.09 1.34 -9.90
C ASP A 20 30.18 2.24 -9.04
N PRO A 21 29.00 1.73 -8.64
CA PRO A 21 28.08 2.45 -7.75
C PRO A 21 28.69 2.79 -6.39
N GLY A 22 29.67 2.01 -5.91
CA GLY A 22 30.31 2.22 -4.61
C GLY A 22 31.08 3.55 -4.56
N ALA A 23 31.63 3.99 -5.70
CA ALA A 23 32.34 5.25 -5.85
C ALA A 23 31.46 6.51 -5.68
N HIS A 24 30.14 6.36 -5.62
CA HIS A 24 29.17 7.45 -5.48
C HIS A 24 28.63 7.62 -4.05
N ILE A 25 28.97 6.68 -3.15
CA ILE A 25 28.31 6.55 -1.85
C ILE A 25 29.32 6.78 -0.73
N VAL A 26 28.91 7.53 0.29
CA VAL A 26 29.59 7.59 1.60
C VAL A 26 28.57 7.27 2.68
N VAL A 27 28.94 6.40 3.61
CA VAL A 27 28.09 5.97 4.72
C VAL A 27 28.81 6.18 6.03
N PHE A 28 28.19 6.92 6.94
CA PHE A 28 28.72 7.17 8.28
C PHE A 28 27.59 7.24 9.28
N ARG A 29 27.89 7.13 10.56
CA ARG A 29 26.96 7.38 11.65
C ARG A 29 27.45 8.57 12.45
N TRP A 30 26.51 9.42 12.81
CA TRP A 30 26.72 10.51 13.75
C TRP A 30 25.49 10.62 14.63
N GLY A 31 25.65 10.33 15.93
CA GLY A 31 24.56 10.47 16.89
C GLY A 31 24.72 9.62 18.15
N ARG A 32 23.74 9.74 19.04
CA ARG A 32 23.66 9.08 20.36
C ARG A 32 23.21 7.62 20.31
N SER A 33 22.89 7.10 19.13
CA SER A 33 22.21 5.81 18.98
C SER A 33 22.67 5.06 17.74
N HIS A 34 22.66 3.74 17.80
CA HIS A 34 22.96 2.82 16.70
C HIS A 34 21.98 2.92 15.51
N PHE A 35 21.00 3.84 15.54
CA PHE A 35 19.92 3.94 14.55
C PHE A 35 20.03 5.14 13.59
N TYR A 36 21.05 6.00 13.72
CA TYR A 36 21.22 7.20 12.87
C TYR A 36 22.37 7.06 11.88
N ASP A 37 22.26 6.09 10.97
CA ASP A 37 23.18 6.01 9.84
C ASP A 37 22.80 7.06 8.80
N GLN A 38 23.80 7.80 8.32
CA GLN A 38 23.70 8.81 7.28
C GLN A 38 24.27 8.28 5.98
N LEU A 39 23.59 8.60 4.88
CA LEU A 39 23.93 8.16 3.54
C LEU A 39 24.09 9.39 2.64
N LEU A 40 25.31 9.63 2.17
CA LEU A 40 25.60 10.66 1.17
C LEU A 40 25.75 9.98 -0.19
N ILE A 41 25.02 10.49 -1.18
CA ILE A 41 25.03 9.96 -2.54
C ILE A 41 25.27 11.11 -3.50
N ARG A 42 26.21 10.94 -4.41
CA ARG A 42 26.53 11.91 -5.47
C ARG A 42 26.22 11.33 -6.84
N LYS A 43 25.72 12.17 -7.76
CA LYS A 43 25.45 11.76 -9.16
C LYS A 43 26.72 11.39 -9.92
N THR A 44 27.83 12.04 -9.60
CA THR A 44 29.17 11.72 -10.11
C THR A 44 29.97 10.99 -9.03
N PRO A 45 30.96 10.16 -9.41
CA PRO A 45 31.88 9.58 -8.44
C PRO A 45 32.52 10.65 -7.55
N TRP A 46 32.83 10.30 -6.30
CA TRP A 46 33.52 11.18 -5.38
C TRP A 46 34.98 11.37 -5.83
N THR A 47 35.45 12.63 -5.83
CA THR A 47 36.88 12.94 -6.04
C THR A 47 37.65 12.82 -4.73
N LYS A 48 38.96 12.58 -4.80
CA LYS A 48 39.84 12.53 -3.61
C LYS A 48 39.72 13.79 -2.76
N GLU A 49 39.76 14.97 -3.38
CA GLU A 49 39.59 16.28 -2.72
C GLU A 49 38.24 16.39 -1.98
N SER A 50 37.15 15.91 -2.60
CA SER A 50 35.82 15.94 -1.98
C SER A 50 35.75 15.00 -0.77
N LEU A 51 36.39 13.84 -0.86
CA LEU A 51 36.45 12.87 0.24
C LEU A 51 37.29 13.41 1.40
N GLU A 52 38.43 14.03 1.13
CA GLU A 52 39.23 14.72 2.16
C GLU A 52 38.41 15.79 2.90
N ALA A 53 37.63 16.59 2.17
CA ALA A 53 36.73 17.56 2.79
C ALA A 53 35.67 16.90 3.68
N VAL A 54 35.10 15.76 3.24
CA VAL A 54 34.16 14.97 4.06
C VAL A 54 34.83 14.43 5.30
N HIS A 55 36.04 13.84 5.20
CA HIS A 55 36.79 13.32 6.34
C HIS A 55 37.14 14.43 7.34
N LEU A 56 37.58 15.59 6.86
CA LEU A 56 37.82 16.77 7.70
C LEU A 56 36.56 17.26 8.38
N TRP A 57 35.42 17.22 7.70
CA TRP A 57 34.13 17.57 8.30
C TRP A 57 33.70 16.55 9.36
N LEU A 58 33.80 15.25 9.08
CA LEU A 58 33.50 14.17 10.02
C LEU A 58 34.37 14.25 11.28
N ALA A 59 35.65 14.59 11.13
CA ALA A 59 36.58 14.77 12.25
C ALA A 59 36.25 16.00 13.11
N LYS A 60 35.57 17.01 12.55
CA LYS A 60 35.10 18.20 13.28
C LYS A 60 33.75 17.99 13.96
N LEU A 61 33.01 16.94 13.61
CA LEU A 61 31.74 16.65 14.27
C LEU A 61 32.02 16.36 15.75
N PRO A 62 31.27 16.98 16.67
CA PRO A 62 31.53 16.83 18.09
C PRO A 62 31.33 15.37 18.49
N VAL A 63 32.42 14.71 18.87
CA VAL A 63 32.39 13.57 19.78
C VAL A 63 32.00 14.17 21.11
N ALA A 64 30.79 13.91 21.59
CA ALA A 64 30.28 14.57 22.79
C ALA A 64 31.04 14.02 24.01
N GLU A 65 32.20 14.61 24.31
CA GLU A 65 33.01 14.29 25.47
C GLU A 65 32.83 15.30 26.62
N ARG A 66 31.92 16.29 26.52
CA ARG A 66 31.72 17.26 27.60
C ARG A 66 30.26 17.60 27.93
N GLU A 67 29.93 17.29 29.18
CA GLU A 67 29.09 18.05 30.12
C GLU A 67 27.58 18.13 29.90
N ILE A 68 26.92 17.02 29.60
CA ILE A 68 25.56 16.80 30.12
C ILE A 68 25.50 15.35 30.58
N GLU A 69 25.19 15.12 31.86
CA GLU A 69 24.89 13.81 32.47
C GLU A 69 23.85 13.06 31.63
N THR A 70 24.31 12.39 30.59
CA THR A 70 23.49 11.55 29.73
C THR A 70 24.26 10.25 29.53
N PRO A 71 23.62 9.09 29.76
CA PRO A 71 24.32 7.81 29.86
C PRO A 71 24.92 7.24 28.55
N PHE A 72 24.96 8.01 27.44
CA PHE A 72 25.41 7.50 26.13
C PHE A 72 26.29 8.50 25.36
N PRO A 73 27.54 8.16 25.01
CA PRO A 73 28.43 9.03 24.22
C PRO A 73 27.98 9.14 22.74
N CYS A 74 28.14 10.33 22.14
CA CYS A 74 27.99 10.52 20.69
C CYS A 74 29.29 10.15 19.98
N ASN A 75 29.27 9.14 19.11
CA ASN A 75 30.43 8.77 18.29
C ASN A 75 30.16 8.97 16.80
N THR A 76 31.19 9.42 16.08
CA THR A 76 31.21 9.44 14.61
C THR A 76 31.92 8.17 14.14
N GLU A 77 31.25 7.36 13.33
CA GLU A 77 31.79 6.09 12.82
C GLU A 77 31.62 6.04 11.30
N LEU A 78 32.71 5.82 10.55
CA LEU A 78 32.67 5.67 9.10
C LEU A 78 32.43 4.20 8.73
N PHE A 79 31.40 3.94 7.92
CA PHE A 79 31.08 2.59 7.44
C PHE A 79 31.54 2.34 6.00
N TRP A 80 31.53 3.37 5.16
CA TRP A 80 32.00 3.25 3.78
C TRP A 80 32.43 4.61 3.23
N ALA A 81 33.58 4.63 2.56
CA ALA A 81 33.96 5.69 1.64
C ALA A 81 34.75 5.07 0.48
N PRO A 82 34.70 5.65 -0.74
CA PRO A 82 35.42 5.12 -1.90
C PRO A 82 36.95 5.05 -1.72
N ASP A 83 37.52 5.87 -0.83
CA ASP A 83 38.94 5.89 -0.49
C ASP A 83 39.30 5.05 0.75
N ARG A 84 38.31 4.34 1.33
CA ARG A 84 38.46 3.43 2.49
C ARG A 84 37.73 2.12 2.20
N THR A 85 38.22 1.40 1.19
CA THR A 85 37.66 0.12 0.74
C THR A 85 38.07 -1.08 1.59
N ASP A 86 38.96 -0.89 2.56
CA ASP A 86 39.50 -1.88 3.48
C ASP A 86 38.62 -2.13 4.72
N LEU A 87 37.56 -1.34 4.91
CA LEU A 87 36.69 -1.45 6.07
C LEU A 87 35.98 -2.81 6.14
N ASP A 88 36.10 -3.49 7.27
CA ASP A 88 35.46 -4.78 7.54
C ASP A 88 34.16 -4.62 8.35
N ASN A 89 33.13 -4.09 7.70
CA ASN A 89 31.79 -3.99 8.28
C ASN A 89 30.73 -4.44 7.27
N ARG A 90 29.49 -4.62 7.77
CA ARG A 90 28.37 -5.16 6.97
C ARG A 90 28.00 -4.27 5.78
N MET A 91 28.11 -2.95 5.91
CA MET A 91 27.75 -2.02 4.84
C MET A 91 28.81 -2.00 3.74
N ALA A 92 30.09 -2.01 4.12
CA ALA A 92 31.20 -2.13 3.18
C ALA A 92 31.10 -3.44 2.37
N LYS A 93 30.85 -4.58 3.04
CA LYS A 93 30.63 -5.88 2.37
C LYS A 93 29.44 -5.85 1.40
N LEU A 94 28.35 -5.17 1.77
CA LEU A 94 27.17 -5.01 0.91
C LEU A 94 27.52 -4.20 -0.35
N ILE A 95 28.25 -3.10 -0.21
CA ILE A 95 28.63 -2.23 -1.33
C ILE A 95 29.62 -2.93 -2.26
N ARG A 96 30.58 -3.69 -1.72
CA ARG A 96 31.53 -4.49 -2.50
C ARG A 96 30.90 -5.72 -3.18
N GLY A 97 29.65 -6.07 -2.86
CA GLY A 97 29.00 -7.29 -3.36
C GLY A 97 29.51 -8.58 -2.71
N GLU A 98 30.33 -8.47 -1.65
CA GLU A 98 30.86 -9.59 -0.86
C GLU A 98 29.87 -10.09 0.20
N PHE A 99 28.69 -9.47 0.27
CA PHE A 99 27.71 -9.78 1.29
C PHE A 99 26.98 -11.09 1.00
N THR A 100 27.50 -12.18 1.57
CA THR A 100 26.78 -13.45 1.67
C THR A 100 25.67 -13.29 2.70
N GLY A 101 24.42 -13.19 2.22
CA GLY A 101 23.25 -12.82 3.01
C GLY A 101 23.20 -13.48 4.40
N TRP A 102 23.14 -12.66 5.45
CA TRP A 102 22.79 -13.16 6.77
C TRP A 102 21.36 -13.70 6.68
N ALA A 103 21.13 -14.91 7.18
CA ALA A 103 19.91 -15.69 6.99
C ALA A 103 18.61 -14.95 7.38
N ASP A 104 18.68 -13.83 8.09
CA ASP A 104 17.55 -13.11 8.67
C ASP A 104 17.31 -11.69 8.13
N ILE A 105 18.16 -11.12 7.26
CA ILE A 105 18.08 -9.69 6.85
C ILE A 105 17.80 -9.50 5.36
N VAL A 106 16.69 -8.83 5.06
CA VAL A 106 16.33 -8.38 3.71
C VAL A 106 17.13 -7.14 3.34
N HIS A 107 17.87 -7.23 2.23
CA HIS A 107 18.75 -6.19 1.72
C HIS A 107 18.49 -5.90 0.23
N THR A 108 17.36 -6.37 -0.31
CA THR A 108 16.96 -6.05 -1.69
C THR A 108 16.56 -4.58 -1.82
N PRO A 109 16.73 -3.99 -3.02
CA PRO A 109 16.23 -2.65 -3.33
C PRO A 109 14.76 -2.46 -2.95
N ILE A 110 14.42 -1.23 -2.62
CA ILE A 110 13.05 -0.78 -2.36
C ILE A 110 12.46 -0.31 -3.70
N THR A 111 11.24 -0.74 -4.01
CA THR A 111 10.53 -0.37 -5.24
C THR A 111 9.27 0.43 -4.91
N ASP A 112 8.72 1.13 -5.89
CA ASP A 112 7.45 1.86 -5.76
C ASP A 112 6.25 0.94 -5.43
N ASP A 113 6.36 -0.35 -5.77
CA ASP A 113 5.37 -1.38 -5.45
C ASP A 113 5.50 -1.90 -4.01
N LYS A 114 6.72 -1.88 -3.45
CA LYS A 114 7.03 -2.32 -2.08
C LYS A 114 7.84 -1.26 -1.32
N PRO A 115 7.26 -0.08 -1.01
CA PRO A 115 7.98 1.03 -0.38
C PRO A 115 8.11 0.85 1.14
N PHE A 116 8.69 -0.27 1.58
CA PHE A 116 8.82 -0.63 3.00
C PHE A 116 10.30 -0.64 3.45
N PRO A 117 10.95 0.52 3.63
CA PRO A 117 12.37 0.60 4.00
C PRO A 117 12.70 -0.03 5.37
N PHE A 118 11.70 -0.10 6.25
CA PHE A 118 11.82 -0.67 7.60
C PHE A 118 11.58 -2.18 7.63
N ASP A 119 11.09 -2.77 6.54
CA ASP A 119 10.89 -4.22 6.44
C ASP A 119 12.21 -4.92 6.16
N VAL A 120 13.05 -5.06 7.19
CA VAL A 120 14.41 -5.60 7.06
C VAL A 120 14.58 -7.00 7.63
N ARG A 121 13.61 -7.51 8.39
CA ARG A 121 13.69 -8.84 9.01
C ARG A 121 12.87 -9.84 8.20
N LEU A 122 13.48 -10.98 7.87
CA LEU A 122 12.77 -12.12 7.27
C LEU A 122 11.77 -12.72 8.27
N ASN A 123 12.19 -12.86 9.52
CA ASN A 123 11.30 -13.25 10.61
C ASN A 123 10.58 -12.01 11.18
N ARG A 124 9.37 -11.75 10.68
CA ARG A 124 8.52 -10.64 11.13
C ARG A 124 7.59 -11.03 12.31
N GLY A 125 8.06 -11.88 13.23
CA GLY A 125 7.23 -12.46 14.29
C GLY A 125 6.36 -11.46 15.06
N SER A 126 6.92 -10.34 15.53
CA SER A 126 6.16 -9.32 16.27
C SER A 126 5.11 -8.60 15.42
N LEU A 127 5.44 -8.24 14.18
CA LEU A 127 4.52 -7.59 13.24
C LEU A 127 3.42 -8.55 12.80
N HIS A 128 3.75 -9.79 12.47
CA HIS A 128 2.75 -10.83 12.17
C HIS A 128 1.85 -11.07 13.38
N ASN A 129 2.38 -11.17 14.59
CA ASN A 129 1.58 -11.34 15.80
C ASN A 129 0.61 -10.18 16.02
N ALA A 130 1.07 -8.93 15.89
CA ALA A 130 0.21 -7.76 15.99
C ALA A 130 -0.89 -7.78 14.91
N LEU A 131 -0.54 -8.11 13.66
CA LEU A 131 -1.50 -8.24 12.57
C LEU A 131 -2.50 -9.38 12.81
N TYR A 132 -2.06 -10.53 13.31
CA TYR A 132 -2.94 -11.66 13.63
C TYR A 132 -3.88 -11.35 14.79
N ILE A 133 -3.41 -10.61 15.81
CA ILE A 133 -4.26 -10.12 16.90
C ILE A 133 -5.32 -9.18 16.34
N LEU A 134 -4.93 -8.18 15.54
CA LEU A 134 -5.88 -7.26 14.91
C LEU A 134 -6.87 -8.00 14.02
N LEU A 135 -6.40 -8.94 13.20
CA LEU A 135 -7.24 -9.76 12.32
C LEU A 135 -8.23 -10.59 13.13
N GLY A 136 -7.76 -11.25 14.19
CA GLY A 136 -8.60 -12.03 15.09
C GLY A 136 -9.65 -11.20 15.81
N MET A 137 -9.28 -10.02 16.31
CA MET A 137 -10.21 -9.06 16.93
C MET A 137 -11.27 -8.59 15.93
N SER A 138 -10.86 -8.21 14.71
CA SER A 138 -11.79 -7.85 13.63
C SER A 138 -12.72 -9.02 13.29
N THR A 139 -12.20 -10.24 13.19
CA THR A 139 -13.02 -11.44 12.94
C THR A 139 -14.08 -11.62 14.02
N VAL A 140 -13.73 -11.52 15.30
CA VAL A 140 -14.69 -11.65 16.40
C VAL A 140 -15.75 -10.54 16.33
N LEU A 141 -15.32 -9.29 16.18
CA LEU A 141 -16.22 -8.13 16.18
C LEU A 141 -17.19 -8.10 14.98
N ILE A 142 -16.81 -8.69 13.85
CA ILE A 142 -17.63 -8.69 12.63
C ILE A 142 -18.50 -9.96 12.58
N PHE A 143 -17.91 -11.14 12.78
CA PHE A 143 -18.61 -12.40 12.52
C PHE A 143 -19.51 -12.82 13.67
N VAL A 144 -19.22 -12.46 14.93
CA VAL A 144 -20.11 -12.81 16.06
C VAL A 144 -21.48 -12.14 15.92
N PRO A 145 -21.59 -10.81 15.73
CA PRO A 145 -22.90 -10.17 15.50
C PRO A 145 -23.58 -10.69 14.24
N LEU A 146 -22.82 -10.92 13.15
CA LEU A 146 -23.37 -11.45 11.92
C LEU A 146 -24.01 -12.83 12.12
N ILE A 147 -23.33 -13.75 12.82
CA ILE A 147 -23.87 -15.07 13.15
C ILE A 147 -25.14 -14.94 13.98
N VAL A 148 -25.15 -14.08 15.01
CA VAL A 148 -26.33 -13.85 15.86
C VAL A 148 -27.53 -13.36 15.03
N ILE A 149 -27.31 -12.40 14.12
CA ILE A 149 -28.37 -11.86 13.25
C ILE A 149 -28.86 -12.92 12.26
N VAL A 150 -27.95 -13.67 11.63
CA VAL A 150 -28.29 -14.73 10.66
C VAL A 150 -29.01 -15.92 11.32
N VAL A 151 -28.74 -16.22 12.59
CA VAL A 151 -29.47 -17.28 13.32
C VAL A 151 -30.88 -16.82 13.72
N ARG A 152 -31.07 -15.51 13.95
CA ARG A 152 -32.36 -14.94 14.37
C ARG A 152 -33.29 -14.54 13.22
N THR A 153 -32.79 -14.46 11.99
CA THR A 153 -33.63 -14.13 10.83
C THR A 153 -34.54 -15.29 10.42
N LYS A 154 -35.72 -14.95 9.87
CA LYS A 154 -36.70 -15.91 9.37
C LYS A 154 -36.45 -16.32 7.91
N VAL A 155 -35.49 -15.69 7.23
CA VAL A 155 -35.17 -15.97 5.82
C VAL A 155 -34.42 -17.31 5.70
N PRO A 156 -34.75 -18.17 4.72
CA PRO A 156 -34.04 -19.42 4.50
C PRO A 156 -32.54 -19.23 4.30
N ARG A 157 -31.71 -20.02 4.99
CA ARG A 157 -30.24 -19.86 4.97
C ARG A 157 -29.64 -19.88 3.56
N GLN A 158 -30.17 -20.71 2.66
CA GLN A 158 -29.68 -20.81 1.28
C GLN A 158 -29.82 -19.51 0.49
N GLU A 159 -30.84 -18.71 0.80
CA GLU A 159 -31.10 -17.44 0.13
C GLU A 159 -30.30 -16.27 0.70
N LEU A 160 -29.76 -16.43 1.92
CA LEU A 160 -28.95 -15.44 2.61
C LEU A 160 -27.50 -15.39 2.12
N VAL A 161 -26.96 -16.54 1.71
CA VAL A 161 -25.53 -16.69 1.42
C VAL A 161 -25.09 -15.74 0.30
N ALA A 162 -25.78 -15.77 -0.84
CA ALA A 162 -25.40 -14.96 -2.01
C ALA A 162 -25.33 -13.45 -1.71
N PRO A 163 -26.38 -12.78 -1.22
CA PRO A 163 -26.34 -11.34 -0.97
C PRO A 163 -25.34 -10.95 0.14
N ILE A 164 -25.20 -11.75 1.20
CA ILE A 164 -24.20 -11.51 2.26
C ILE A 164 -22.78 -11.63 1.70
N CYS A 165 -22.48 -12.68 0.93
CA CYS A 165 -21.18 -12.86 0.29
C CYS A 165 -20.87 -11.72 -0.67
N ILE A 166 -21.85 -11.27 -1.48
CA ILE A 166 -21.68 -10.11 -2.37
C ILE A 166 -21.31 -8.87 -1.56
N ALA A 167 -22.08 -8.51 -0.53
CA ALA A 167 -21.81 -7.34 0.30
C ALA A 167 -20.44 -7.40 0.97
N ALA A 168 -20.05 -8.58 1.47
CA ALA A 168 -18.77 -8.87 2.10
C ALA A 168 -17.58 -8.66 1.14
N VAL A 169 -17.59 -9.30 -0.03
CA VAL A 169 -16.47 -9.21 -0.98
C VAL A 169 -16.35 -7.82 -1.59
N LEU A 170 -17.46 -7.11 -1.80
CA LEU A 170 -17.43 -5.72 -2.28
C LEU A 170 -16.79 -4.78 -1.25
N GLY A 171 -17.12 -4.94 0.04
CA GLY A 171 -16.55 -4.10 1.10
C GLY A 171 -15.06 -4.35 1.27
N LEU A 172 -14.67 -5.63 1.26
CA LEU A 172 -13.27 -6.04 1.33
C LEU A 172 -12.48 -5.53 0.12
N GLY A 173 -13.01 -5.71 -1.09
CA GLY A 173 -12.37 -5.26 -2.34
C GLY A 173 -12.23 -3.74 -2.42
N TYR A 174 -13.26 -3.00 -1.99
CA TYR A 174 -13.25 -1.53 -2.01
C TYR A 174 -12.10 -0.99 -1.14
N LEU A 175 -12.00 -1.47 0.10
CA LEU A 175 -10.96 -1.00 1.03
C LEU A 175 -9.55 -1.43 0.60
N LEU A 176 -9.38 -2.63 0.01
CA LEU A 176 -8.09 -3.05 -0.53
C LEU A 176 -7.60 -2.11 -1.64
N ILE A 177 -8.48 -1.78 -2.60
CA ILE A 177 -8.18 -0.88 -3.70
C ILE A 177 -7.94 0.55 -3.20
N GLU A 178 -8.80 1.04 -2.30
CA GLU A 178 -8.70 2.38 -1.72
C GLU A 178 -7.37 2.58 -0.99
N VAL A 179 -6.96 1.65 -0.14
CA VAL A 179 -5.67 1.73 0.56
C VAL A 179 -4.50 1.71 -0.42
N VAL A 180 -4.55 0.87 -1.47
CA VAL A 180 -3.49 0.87 -2.50
C VAL A 180 -3.41 2.21 -3.21
N PHE A 181 -4.54 2.81 -3.61
CA PHE A 181 -4.55 4.14 -4.21
C PHE A 181 -4.01 5.21 -3.26
N MET A 182 -4.38 5.18 -1.98
CA MET A 182 -3.85 6.10 -0.98
C MET A 182 -2.33 5.99 -0.83
N GLN A 183 -1.77 4.78 -0.85
CA GLN A 183 -0.33 4.59 -0.67
C GLN A 183 0.46 4.89 -1.94
N HIS A 184 -0.02 4.44 -3.10
CA HIS A 184 0.73 4.56 -4.35
C HIS A 184 0.68 5.97 -4.93
N LEU A 185 -0.48 6.66 -4.86
CA LEU A 185 -0.64 8.03 -5.37
C LEU A 185 0.02 9.08 -4.45
N GLN A 186 0.54 8.66 -3.30
CA GLN A 186 1.35 9.52 -2.44
C GLN A 186 2.64 9.96 -3.15
N ILE A 187 3.20 9.14 -4.05
CA ILE A 187 4.36 9.53 -4.88
C ILE A 187 4.02 10.71 -5.78
N LEU A 188 2.80 10.73 -6.33
CA LEU A 188 2.34 11.77 -7.24
C LEU A 188 2.04 13.08 -6.49
N LEU A 189 1.35 13.00 -5.36
CA LEU A 189 0.92 14.18 -4.59
C LEU A 189 1.96 14.68 -3.58
N GLY A 190 2.92 13.86 -3.19
CA GLY A 190 4.03 14.20 -2.29
C GLY A 190 3.68 14.37 -0.82
N SER A 191 2.41 14.20 -0.42
CA SER A 191 1.95 14.36 0.95
C SER A 191 0.91 13.30 1.32
N PRO A 192 1.11 12.56 2.44
CA PRO A 192 0.11 11.61 2.93
C PRO A 192 -1.24 12.25 3.20
N VAL A 193 -1.25 13.48 3.74
CA VAL A 193 -2.47 14.19 4.11
C VAL A 193 -3.27 14.58 2.87
N PHE A 194 -2.62 15.17 1.87
CA PHE A 194 -3.30 15.52 0.61
C PHE A 194 -3.82 14.28 -0.11
N THR A 195 -3.02 13.21 -0.14
CA THR A 195 -3.43 11.96 -0.79
C THR A 195 -4.62 11.33 -0.11
N PHE A 196 -4.63 11.29 1.22
CA PHE A 196 -5.76 10.80 1.99
C PHE A 196 -7.04 11.57 1.65
N VAL A 197 -7.01 12.90 1.70
CA VAL A 197 -8.19 13.74 1.42
C VAL A 197 -8.71 13.55 0.00
N VAL A 198 -7.81 13.59 -0.99
CA VAL A 198 -8.18 13.53 -2.41
C VAL A 198 -8.68 12.14 -2.80
N VAL A 199 -7.99 11.09 -2.37
CA VAL A 199 -8.38 9.70 -2.68
C VAL A 199 -9.64 9.33 -1.93
N LEU A 200 -9.70 9.51 -0.61
CA LEU A 200 -10.89 9.17 0.18
C LEU A 200 -12.11 9.99 -0.29
N GLY A 201 -11.96 11.31 -0.37
CA GLY A 201 -13.04 12.20 -0.79
C GLY A 201 -13.48 11.93 -2.22
N GLY A 202 -12.54 11.73 -3.14
CA GLY A 202 -12.80 11.42 -4.54
C GLY A 202 -13.50 10.06 -4.71
N MET A 203 -13.05 9.04 -3.97
CA MET A 203 -13.69 7.73 -3.99
C MET A 203 -15.10 7.78 -3.43
N LEU A 204 -15.30 8.34 -2.23
CA LEU A 204 -16.63 8.45 -1.61
C LEU A 204 -17.62 9.26 -2.46
N ALA A 205 -17.18 10.40 -3.01
CA ALA A 205 -18.04 11.23 -3.86
C ALA A 205 -18.43 10.50 -5.16
N SER A 206 -17.44 9.90 -5.83
CA SER A 206 -17.65 9.22 -7.11
C SER A 206 -18.43 7.92 -6.95
N SER A 207 -18.14 7.11 -5.92
CA SER A 207 -18.89 5.90 -5.60
C SER A 207 -20.32 6.20 -5.15
N GLY A 208 -20.53 7.33 -4.44
CA GLY A 208 -21.86 7.84 -4.14
C GLY A 208 -22.66 8.16 -5.40
N LEU A 209 -22.07 8.87 -6.36
CA LEU A 209 -22.69 9.15 -7.66
C LEU A 209 -22.99 7.88 -8.45
N GLY A 210 -22.06 6.93 -8.48
CA GLY A 210 -22.27 5.61 -9.08
C GLY A 210 -23.44 4.88 -8.44
N GLY A 211 -23.51 4.91 -7.11
CA GLY A 211 -24.60 4.32 -6.34
C GLY A 211 -25.97 4.93 -6.63
N LEU A 212 -26.06 6.25 -6.79
CA LEU A 212 -27.31 6.94 -7.13
C LEU A 212 -27.85 6.57 -8.52
N LEU A 213 -26.94 6.34 -9.47
CA LEU A 213 -27.29 5.92 -10.84
C LEU A 213 -27.45 4.40 -10.98
N SER A 214 -27.21 3.66 -9.89
CA SER A 214 -27.36 2.21 -9.84
C SER A 214 -28.84 1.82 -9.89
N ARG A 215 -29.29 1.30 -11.03
CA ARG A 215 -30.64 0.76 -11.22
C ARG A 215 -30.56 -0.72 -11.64
N PRO A 216 -30.86 -1.67 -10.73
CA PRO A 216 -30.81 -3.10 -11.04
C PRO A 216 -31.64 -3.44 -12.28
N GLY A 217 -31.06 -4.22 -13.19
CA GLY A 217 -31.74 -4.67 -14.41
C GLY A 217 -31.71 -3.69 -15.59
N GLY A 218 -31.16 -2.48 -15.41
CA GLY A 218 -30.94 -1.55 -16.52
C GLY A 218 -29.75 -1.93 -17.43
N LYS A 219 -29.76 -1.44 -18.67
CA LYS A 219 -28.63 -1.60 -19.61
C LYS A 219 -27.34 -1.00 -19.04
N PHE A 220 -27.42 0.23 -18.51
CA PHE A 220 -26.29 0.92 -17.88
C PHE A 220 -25.68 0.12 -16.72
N TRP A 221 -26.53 -0.46 -15.86
CA TRP A 221 -26.10 -1.30 -14.75
C TRP A 221 -25.36 -2.55 -15.22
N THR A 222 -25.93 -3.28 -16.19
CA THR A 222 -25.31 -4.51 -16.71
C THR A 222 -23.96 -4.21 -17.37
N VAL A 223 -23.90 -3.16 -18.20
CA VAL A 223 -22.66 -2.72 -18.83
C VAL A 223 -21.65 -2.28 -17.78
N GLY A 224 -22.07 -1.50 -16.77
CA GLY A 224 -21.20 -1.07 -15.69
C GLY A 224 -20.56 -2.22 -14.92
N LEU A 225 -21.31 -3.28 -14.60
CA LEU A 225 -20.78 -4.46 -13.91
C LEU A 225 -19.79 -5.28 -14.76
N VAL A 226 -19.97 -5.30 -16.08
CA VAL A 226 -19.05 -5.99 -17.00
C VAL A 226 -17.80 -5.14 -17.26
N VAL A 227 -17.95 -3.83 -17.40
CA VAL A 227 -16.86 -2.89 -17.64
C VAL A 227 -16.00 -2.72 -16.40
N LEU A 228 -16.57 -2.77 -15.20
CA LEU A 228 -15.85 -2.59 -13.93
C LEU A 228 -14.57 -3.44 -13.81
N PRO A 229 -14.59 -4.79 -13.90
CA PRO A 229 -13.37 -5.59 -13.76
C PRO A 229 -12.35 -5.32 -14.88
N LEU A 230 -12.81 -5.01 -16.09
CA LEU A 230 -11.93 -4.63 -17.21
C LEU A 230 -11.24 -3.29 -16.92
N TRP A 231 -12.00 -2.32 -16.41
CA TRP A 231 -11.50 -1.00 -16.06
C TRP A 231 -10.52 -1.05 -14.90
N LEU A 232 -10.80 -1.86 -13.86
CA LEU A 232 -9.87 -2.12 -12.77
C LEU A 232 -8.58 -2.78 -13.29
N GLY A 233 -8.68 -3.80 -14.14
CA GLY A 233 -7.51 -4.42 -14.76
C GLY A 233 -6.67 -3.44 -15.59
N ALA A 234 -7.31 -2.49 -16.29
CA ALA A 234 -6.63 -1.48 -17.08
C ALA A 234 -5.80 -0.50 -16.22
N GLN A 235 -6.12 -0.32 -14.94
CA GLN A 235 -5.37 0.58 -14.04
C GLN A 235 -3.90 0.18 -13.86
N ILE A 236 -3.57 -1.10 -14.05
CA ILE A 236 -2.19 -1.60 -14.01
C ILE A 236 -1.29 -0.85 -15.01
N TRP A 237 -1.85 -0.43 -16.15
CA TRP A 237 -1.15 0.32 -17.19
C TRP A 237 -1.41 1.82 -17.11
N ILE A 238 -2.63 2.22 -16.76
CA ILE A 238 -3.03 3.63 -16.69
C ILE A 238 -2.27 4.34 -15.57
N VAL A 239 -2.18 3.75 -14.37
CA VAL A 239 -1.60 4.42 -13.20
C VAL A 239 -0.11 4.76 -13.42
N PRO A 240 0.77 3.83 -13.85
CA PRO A 240 2.16 4.17 -14.13
C PRO A 240 2.30 5.24 -15.22
N TRP A 241 1.48 5.17 -16.27
CA TRP A 241 1.50 6.16 -17.36
C TRP A 241 1.10 7.55 -16.88
N VAL A 242 0.00 7.66 -16.14
CA VAL A 242 -0.44 8.94 -15.54
C VAL A 242 0.62 9.47 -14.58
N ASN A 243 1.24 8.61 -13.76
CA ASN A 243 2.31 9.02 -12.86
C ASN A 243 3.49 9.61 -13.63
N GLN A 244 3.94 9.00 -14.73
CA GLN A 244 5.04 9.52 -15.54
C GLN A 244 4.76 10.92 -16.11
N VAL A 245 3.54 11.15 -16.60
CA VAL A 245 3.15 12.43 -17.22
C VAL A 245 2.86 13.50 -16.15
N ALA A 246 2.08 13.17 -15.13
CA ALA A 246 1.60 14.13 -14.15
C ALA A 246 2.66 14.52 -13.11
N LEU A 247 3.65 13.66 -12.83
CA LEU A 247 4.70 13.95 -11.85
C LEU A 247 5.53 15.19 -12.21
N GLN A 248 5.70 15.49 -13.50
CA GLN A 248 6.42 16.67 -13.98
C GLN A 248 5.57 17.95 -13.96
N GLY A 249 4.25 17.80 -13.79
CA GLY A 249 3.30 18.91 -13.79
C GLY A 249 3.19 19.63 -12.43
N SER A 250 2.40 20.70 -12.44
CA SER A 250 2.03 21.43 -11.22
C SER A 250 1.15 20.56 -10.30
N LEU A 251 0.97 21.01 -9.04
CA LEU A 251 0.06 20.34 -8.10
C LEU A 251 -1.34 20.16 -8.69
N PHE A 252 -1.84 21.14 -9.44
CA PHE A 252 -3.13 21.05 -10.09
C PHE A 252 -3.22 19.90 -11.12
N VAL A 253 -2.17 19.71 -11.94
CA VAL A 253 -2.10 18.60 -12.90
C VAL A 253 -2.06 17.25 -12.17
N ARG A 254 -1.30 17.17 -11.07
CA ARG A 254 -1.22 15.96 -10.23
C ARG A 254 -2.55 15.61 -9.57
N LEU A 255 -3.30 16.62 -9.12
CA LEU A 255 -4.65 16.46 -8.59
C LEU A 255 -5.63 15.97 -9.66
N LEU A 256 -5.59 16.56 -10.86
CA LEU A 256 -6.41 16.10 -11.98
C LEU A 256 -6.06 14.68 -12.40
N GLY A 257 -4.77 14.33 -12.48
CA GLY A 257 -4.31 12.97 -12.78
C GLY A 257 -4.78 11.96 -11.74
N THR A 258 -4.68 12.32 -10.45
CA THR A 258 -5.21 11.51 -9.34
C THR A 258 -6.71 11.28 -9.49
N PHE A 259 -7.48 12.34 -9.74
CA PHE A 259 -8.94 12.23 -9.90
C PHE A 259 -9.33 11.44 -11.16
N ALA A 260 -8.58 11.56 -12.27
CA ALA A 260 -8.80 10.81 -13.49
C ALA A 260 -8.59 9.29 -13.32
N ILE A 261 -7.68 8.89 -12.42
CA ILE A 261 -7.50 7.49 -12.01
C ILE A 261 -8.66 7.07 -11.11
N VAL A 262 -8.87 7.82 -10.02
CA VAL A 262 -9.69 7.40 -8.88
C VAL A 262 -11.19 7.52 -9.15
N GLY A 263 -11.62 8.65 -9.74
CA GLY A 263 -13.03 8.98 -9.93
C GLY A 263 -13.79 7.94 -10.76
N PRO A 264 -13.37 7.63 -12.00
CA PRO A 264 -14.04 6.63 -12.82
C PRO A 264 -14.04 5.24 -12.19
N CYS A 265 -12.94 4.85 -11.54
CA CYS A 265 -12.86 3.58 -10.81
C CYS A 265 -13.90 3.53 -9.69
N ALA A 266 -13.90 4.53 -8.81
CA ALA A 266 -14.80 4.59 -7.68
C ALA A 266 -16.27 4.69 -8.09
N PHE A 267 -16.57 5.42 -9.17
CA PHE A 267 -17.90 5.48 -9.75
C PHE A 267 -18.41 4.08 -10.14
N LEU A 268 -17.62 3.32 -10.91
CA LEU A 268 -18.01 1.97 -11.30
C LEU A 268 -18.08 1.02 -10.09
N MET A 269 -17.14 1.14 -9.15
CA MET A 269 -17.10 0.37 -7.90
C MET A 269 -18.29 0.66 -6.97
N GLY A 270 -18.93 1.83 -7.10
CA GLY A 270 -20.12 2.23 -6.35
C GLY A 270 -21.44 1.66 -6.87
N LEU A 271 -21.45 1.08 -8.07
CA LEU A 271 -22.66 0.48 -8.67
C LEU A 271 -23.16 -0.80 -7.94
N PRO A 272 -22.30 -1.78 -7.58
CA PRO A 272 -22.78 -3.12 -7.18
C PRO A 272 -23.51 -3.15 -5.84
N LEU A 273 -23.06 -2.40 -4.82
CA LEU A 273 -23.60 -2.49 -3.46
C LEU A 273 -25.05 -2.00 -3.36
N PRO A 274 -25.42 -0.79 -3.83
CA PRO A 274 -26.81 -0.36 -3.84
C PRO A 274 -27.71 -1.29 -4.64
N SER A 275 -27.16 -1.93 -5.69
CA SER A 275 -27.90 -2.88 -6.50
C SER A 275 -28.26 -4.16 -5.76
N VAL A 276 -27.30 -4.78 -5.05
CA VAL A 276 -27.61 -5.97 -4.23
C VAL A 276 -28.56 -5.60 -3.09
N MET A 277 -28.41 -4.42 -2.49
CA MET A 277 -29.29 -3.93 -1.44
C MET A 277 -30.72 -3.73 -1.93
N GLU A 278 -30.92 -3.15 -3.12
CA GLU A 278 -32.25 -2.94 -3.69
C GLU A 278 -32.93 -4.27 -4.09
N LEU A 279 -32.19 -5.21 -4.68
CA LEU A 279 -32.71 -6.55 -4.97
C LEU A 279 -33.09 -7.30 -3.69
N ALA A 280 -32.23 -7.24 -2.68
CA ALA A 280 -32.45 -7.87 -1.39
C ALA A 280 -33.60 -7.22 -0.62
N LYS A 281 -33.75 -5.88 -0.70
CA LYS A 281 -34.87 -5.13 -0.13
C LYS A 281 -36.21 -5.57 -0.71
N ARG A 282 -36.29 -5.74 -2.04
CA ARG A 282 -37.50 -6.20 -2.73
C ARG A 282 -37.88 -7.62 -2.32
N LYS A 283 -36.90 -8.49 -2.08
CA LYS A 283 -37.12 -9.91 -1.79
C LYS A 283 -37.35 -10.20 -0.30
N PHE A 284 -36.62 -9.53 0.60
CA PHE A 284 -36.54 -9.86 2.02
C PHE A 284 -36.91 -8.70 2.96
N GLY A 285 -37.18 -7.51 2.43
CA GLY A 285 -37.53 -6.32 3.21
C GLY A 285 -36.34 -5.41 3.57
N ALA A 286 -36.65 -4.23 4.12
CA ALA A 286 -35.68 -3.16 4.36
C ALA A 286 -34.63 -3.50 5.43
N GLU A 287 -35.01 -4.27 6.47
CA GLU A 287 -34.08 -4.69 7.53
C GLU A 287 -32.91 -5.51 6.97
N PHE A 288 -33.19 -6.35 5.97
CA PHE A 288 -32.15 -7.17 5.36
C PHE A 288 -31.18 -6.35 4.50
N ALA A 289 -31.66 -5.30 3.83
CA ALA A 289 -30.77 -4.37 3.14
C ALA A 289 -29.85 -3.62 4.11
N ALA A 290 -30.35 -3.24 5.30
CA ALA A 290 -29.53 -2.64 6.35
C ALA A 290 -28.45 -3.61 6.86
N LEU A 291 -28.77 -4.90 6.99
CA LEU A 291 -27.78 -5.94 7.30
C LEU A 291 -26.68 -6.00 6.24
N LEU A 292 -27.01 -5.95 4.95
CA LEU A 292 -26.01 -5.96 3.88
C LEU A 292 -25.06 -4.75 3.95
N TYR A 293 -25.60 -3.57 4.26
CA TYR A 293 -24.79 -2.38 4.49
C TYR A 293 -23.84 -2.57 5.70
N GLY A 294 -24.34 -3.15 6.79
CA GLY A 294 -23.53 -3.49 7.97
C GLY A 294 -22.43 -4.53 7.67
N VAL A 295 -22.75 -5.57 6.91
CA VAL A 295 -21.78 -6.58 6.45
C VAL A 295 -20.69 -5.93 5.61
N ASN A 296 -21.07 -5.07 4.66
CA ASN A 296 -20.13 -4.35 3.81
C ASN A 296 -19.16 -3.48 4.64
N GLY A 297 -19.67 -2.67 5.57
CA GLY A 297 -18.84 -1.84 6.46
C GLY A 297 -17.97 -2.65 7.42
N GLY A 298 -18.49 -3.77 7.94
CA GLY A 298 -17.72 -4.70 8.76
C GLY A 298 -16.54 -5.28 7.98
N LEU A 299 -16.79 -5.86 6.80
CA LEU A 299 -15.72 -6.44 5.98
C LEU A 299 -14.76 -5.41 5.40
N ALA A 300 -15.20 -4.18 5.16
CA ALA A 300 -14.31 -3.06 4.86
C ALA A 300 -13.30 -2.82 5.99
N SER A 301 -13.75 -2.81 7.25
CA SER A 301 -12.87 -2.66 8.42
C SER A 301 -11.83 -3.78 8.49
N PHE A 302 -12.22 -5.02 8.19
CA PHE A 302 -11.29 -6.15 8.06
C PHE A 302 -10.30 -5.94 6.89
N GLY A 303 -10.79 -5.42 5.77
CA GLY A 303 -10.01 -5.10 4.58
C GLY A 303 -8.89 -4.10 4.82
N MET A 304 -9.10 -3.13 5.71
CA MET A 304 -8.04 -2.20 6.12
C MET A 304 -6.83 -2.95 6.70
N VAL A 305 -7.04 -3.87 7.65
CA VAL A 305 -5.95 -4.66 8.27
C VAL A 305 -5.35 -5.63 7.25
N ALA A 306 -6.20 -6.29 6.45
CA ALA A 306 -5.76 -7.23 5.43
C ALA A 306 -4.90 -6.55 4.34
N SER A 307 -5.24 -5.31 3.95
CA SER A 307 -4.51 -4.56 2.92
C SER A 307 -3.05 -4.33 3.30
N PHE A 308 -2.78 -4.07 4.58
CA PHE A 308 -1.41 -3.94 5.08
C PHE A 308 -0.66 -5.26 5.01
N HIS A 309 -1.29 -6.36 5.45
CA HIS A 309 -0.68 -7.70 5.37
C HIS A 309 -0.32 -8.07 3.92
N PHE A 310 -1.26 -7.87 2.99
CA PHE A 310 -1.04 -8.15 1.58
C PHE A 310 0.04 -7.24 0.98
N SER A 311 0.05 -5.95 1.30
CA SER A 311 1.00 -5.00 0.71
C SER A 311 2.43 -5.27 1.15
N VAL A 312 2.65 -5.58 2.43
CA VAL A 312 3.99 -5.90 2.94
C VAL A 312 4.51 -7.25 2.42
N ARG A 313 3.62 -8.19 2.06
CA ARG A 313 4.00 -9.51 1.54
C ARG A 313 4.13 -9.53 0.02
N TYR A 314 3.11 -9.05 -0.68
CA TYR A 314 2.97 -9.16 -2.13
C TYR A 314 3.17 -7.84 -2.88
N GLY A 315 3.20 -6.70 -2.17
CA GLY A 315 3.30 -5.37 -2.78
C GLY A 315 1.94 -4.78 -3.13
N PHE A 316 1.92 -3.51 -3.52
CA PHE A 316 0.69 -2.79 -3.85
C PHE A 316 -0.04 -3.39 -5.04
N SER A 317 0.68 -3.84 -6.08
CA SER A 317 0.11 -4.50 -7.26
C SER A 317 -0.56 -5.82 -6.89
N GLY A 318 0.08 -6.62 -6.02
CA GLY A 318 -0.51 -7.85 -5.50
C GLY A 318 -1.79 -7.60 -4.71
N THR A 319 -1.76 -6.63 -3.79
CA THR A 319 -2.95 -6.20 -3.01
C THR A 319 -4.07 -5.70 -3.92
N TYR A 320 -3.73 -4.90 -4.93
CA TYR A 320 -4.67 -4.36 -5.90
C TYR A 320 -5.35 -5.48 -6.70
N LEU A 321 -4.58 -6.46 -7.18
CA LEU A 321 -5.10 -7.62 -7.91
C LEU A 321 -6.05 -8.46 -7.06
N VAL A 322 -5.77 -8.64 -5.77
CA VAL A 322 -6.70 -9.30 -4.84
C VAL A 322 -8.01 -8.50 -4.76
N GLY A 323 -7.94 -7.18 -4.63
CA GLY A 323 -9.12 -6.31 -4.67
C GLY A 323 -9.92 -6.41 -5.98
N CYS A 324 -9.23 -6.44 -7.12
CA CYS A 324 -9.85 -6.65 -8.43
C CYS A 324 -10.55 -8.00 -8.54
N GLY A 325 -9.92 -9.06 -8.04
CA GLY A 325 -10.49 -10.40 -7.99
C GLY A 325 -11.76 -10.45 -7.16
N LEU A 326 -11.79 -9.77 -6.00
CA LEU A 326 -12.98 -9.67 -5.17
C LEU A 326 -14.13 -8.92 -5.86
N TYR A 327 -13.82 -7.86 -6.61
CA TYR A 327 -14.82 -7.14 -7.41
C TYR A 327 -15.34 -7.97 -8.58
N LEU A 328 -14.47 -8.73 -9.25
CA LEU A 328 -14.88 -9.67 -10.29
C LEU A 328 -15.86 -10.70 -9.72
N VAL A 329 -15.51 -11.34 -8.60
CA VAL A 329 -16.37 -12.30 -7.89
C VAL A 329 -17.69 -11.64 -7.49
N GLY A 330 -17.65 -10.44 -6.88
CA GLY A 330 -18.83 -9.70 -6.46
C GLY A 330 -19.77 -9.37 -7.63
N SER A 331 -19.23 -8.87 -8.75
CA SER A 331 -19.99 -8.56 -9.96
C SER A 331 -20.60 -9.82 -10.60
N THR A 332 -19.85 -10.91 -10.68
CA THR A 332 -20.36 -12.19 -11.21
C THR A 332 -21.49 -12.74 -10.35
N LEU A 333 -21.29 -12.77 -9.02
CA LEU A 333 -22.32 -13.21 -8.08
C LEU A 333 -23.57 -12.33 -8.15
N LEU A 334 -23.40 -11.01 -8.28
CA LEU A 334 -24.51 -10.08 -8.42
C LEU A 334 -25.30 -10.31 -9.71
N LEU A 335 -24.62 -10.54 -10.85
CA LEU A 335 -25.29 -10.87 -12.11
C LEU A 335 -26.07 -12.19 -12.02
N LEU A 336 -25.51 -13.20 -11.35
CA LEU A 336 -26.19 -14.49 -11.12
C LEU A 336 -27.39 -14.32 -10.18
N PHE A 337 -27.21 -13.61 -9.08
CA PHE A 337 -28.27 -13.32 -8.12
C PHE A 337 -29.42 -12.54 -8.76
N ALA A 338 -29.10 -11.54 -9.57
CA ALA A 338 -30.11 -10.77 -10.31
C ALA A 338 -30.89 -11.61 -11.33
N LYS A 339 -30.27 -12.63 -11.95
CA LYS A 339 -30.98 -13.57 -12.84
C LYS A 339 -31.94 -14.47 -12.06
N LEU A 340 -31.51 -14.99 -10.92
CA LEU A 340 -32.32 -15.85 -10.05
C LEU A 340 -33.44 -15.10 -9.33
N ALA A 341 -33.29 -13.79 -9.15
CA ALA A 341 -34.29 -12.93 -8.52
C ALA A 341 -35.32 -12.35 -9.51
N ARG A 342 -35.23 -12.66 -10.81
CA ARG A 342 -36.29 -12.33 -11.77
C ARG A 342 -37.51 -13.21 -11.49
N PRO A 343 -38.72 -12.62 -11.44
CA PRO A 343 -39.96 -13.36 -11.18
C PRO A 343 -40.26 -14.39 -12.27
#